data_AF-A0A960C336-F1
#
_entry.id   AF-A0A960C336-F1
#
_cell.length_a   1.000
_cell.length_b   1.000
_cell.length_c   1.000
_cell.angle_alpha   90.00
_cell.angle_beta   90.00
_cell.angle_gamma   90.00
#
_symmetry.space_group_name_H-M   'P 1'
#
loop_
_entity.id
_entity.type
_entity.pdbx_description
1 polymer ?
#
loop_
_entity_poly.entity_id
_entity_poly.type
_entity_poly.pdbx_seq_one_letter_code
_entity_poly.pdbx_strand_id
1 'polypeptide(L)'
;MNLEKVVFGFFVLLAATLNFGFFLGDISDPEVHNSWELFSALIVALITTILKFGDSTQIGAIQLATSLVALLQLAVAAGMWVWATQVSANGLDGHAMASVVSLSGGALLANLVS
;
A
#
# COMPACT_ATOMS: atom_id res chain seq x y z
N MET A 1 -3.87 -21.98 -19.08
CA MET A 1 -3.60 -20.89 -18.12
C MET A 1 -4.43 -21.14 -16.87
N ASN A 2 -3.85 -20.98 -15.68
CA ASN A 2 -4.60 -21.09 -14.41
C ASN A 2 -5.17 -19.73 -14.04
N LEU A 3 -6.50 -19.61 -14.07
CA LEU A 3 -7.21 -18.36 -13.83
C LEU A 3 -6.91 -17.78 -12.43
N GLU A 4 -6.73 -18.64 -11.43
CA GLU A 4 -6.32 -18.27 -10.07
C GLU A 4 -5.03 -17.45 -10.04
N LYS A 5 -4.00 -17.90 -10.78
CA LYS A 5 -2.71 -17.19 -10.86
C LYS A 5 -2.83 -15.85 -11.59
N VAL A 6 -3.74 -15.75 -12.57
CA VAL A 6 -3.99 -14.51 -13.31
C VAL A 6 -4.70 -13.49 -12.42
N VAL A 7 -5.73 -13.92 -11.69
CA VAL A 7 -6.46 -13.07 -10.74
C VAL A 7 -5.52 -12.58 -9.65
N PHE A 8 -4.67 -13.47 -9.12
CA PHE A 8 -3.64 -13.10 -8.16
C PHE A 8 -2.70 -12.01 -8.69
N GLY A 9 -2.07 -12.23 -9.85
CA GLY A 9 -1.16 -11.25 -10.46
C GLY A 9 -1.84 -9.91 -10.79
N PHE A 10 -3.12 -9.95 -11.18
CA PHE A 10 -3.93 -8.74 -11.38
C PHE A 10 -4.04 -7.90 -10.11
N PHE A 11 -4.38 -8.51 -8.97
CA PHE A 11 -4.54 -7.77 -7.72
C PHE A 11 -3.20 -7.23 -7.18
N VAL A 12 -2.09 -7.98 -7.34
CA VAL A 12 -0.75 -7.48 -7.00
C VAL A 12 -0.41 -6.23 -7.82
N LEU A 13 -0.57 -6.30 -9.15
CA LEU A 13 -0.27 -5.18 -10.04
C LEU A 13 -1.21 -3.99 -9.80
N LEU A 14 -2.49 -4.24 -9.51
CA LEU A 14 -3.44 -3.19 -9.17
C LEU A 14 -3.05 -2.51 -7.85
N ALA A 15 -2.67 -3.26 -6.82
CA ALA A 15 -2.19 -2.70 -5.55
C ALA A 15 -0.93 -1.84 -5.78
N ALA A 16 0.02 -2.34 -6.59
CA ALA A 16 1.25 -1.63 -6.93
C ALA A 16 0.99 -0.30 -7.65
N THR A 17 0.11 -0.31 -8.66
CA THR A 17 -0.21 0.88 -9.47
C THR A 17 -0.99 1.94 -8.70
N LEU A 18 -1.94 1.53 -7.84
CA LEU A 18 -2.65 2.47 -6.95
C LEU A 18 -1.71 3.08 -5.90
N ASN A 19 -0.84 2.26 -5.32
CA ASN A 19 0.17 2.73 -4.39
C ASN A 19 1.18 3.68 -5.07
N PHE A 20 1.55 3.40 -6.32
CA PHE A 20 2.38 4.28 -7.14
C PHE A 20 1.69 5.61 -7.46
N GLY A 21 0.39 5.60 -7.77
CA GLY A 21 -0.41 6.81 -7.96
C GLY A 21 -0.34 7.73 -6.74
N PHE A 22 -0.55 7.18 -5.55
CA PHE A 22 -0.39 7.93 -4.30
C PHE A 22 1.06 8.38 -4.03
N PHE A 23 2.07 7.58 -4.40
CA PHE A 23 3.48 7.90 -4.12
C PHE A 23 4.04 9.03 -5.01
N LEU A 24 3.49 9.23 -6.20
CA LEU A 24 3.93 10.28 -7.12
C LEU A 24 3.52 11.66 -6.60
N GLY A 25 4.48 12.59 -6.56
CA GLY A 25 4.26 13.96 -6.12
C GLY A 25 5.45 14.52 -5.35
N ASP A 26 5.37 15.78 -4.95
CA ASP A 26 6.27 16.31 -3.94
C ASP A 26 5.93 15.70 -2.59
N ILE A 27 6.92 15.05 -1.97
CA ILE A 27 6.76 14.25 -0.76
C ILE A 27 6.17 15.06 0.42
N SER A 28 6.34 16.38 0.42
CA SER A 28 5.89 17.25 1.50
C SER A 28 4.62 18.03 1.17
N ASP A 29 4.09 17.94 -0.06
CA ASP A 29 2.90 18.66 -0.48
C ASP A 29 1.64 17.80 -0.29
N PRO A 30 0.74 18.13 0.65
CA PRO A 30 -0.48 17.36 0.86
C PRO A 30 -1.49 17.43 -0.31
N GLU A 31 -1.43 18.46 -1.14
CA GLU A 31 -2.44 18.70 -2.18
C GLU A 31 -2.28 17.74 -3.37
N VAL A 32 -1.07 17.22 -3.59
CA VAL A 32 -0.78 16.29 -4.69
C VAL A 32 -1.05 14.82 -4.34
N HIS A 33 -1.27 14.52 -3.06
CA HIS A 33 -1.47 13.16 -2.57
C HIS A 33 -2.96 12.90 -2.24
N ASN A 34 -3.62 12.00 -2.97
CA ASN A 34 -5.04 11.74 -2.77
C ASN A 34 -5.30 10.63 -1.72
N SER A 35 -6.06 10.97 -0.68
CA SER A 35 -6.49 10.02 0.36
C SER A 35 -7.24 8.79 -0.20
N TRP A 36 -8.03 8.98 -1.27
CA TRP A 36 -8.75 7.88 -1.92
C TRP A 36 -7.82 6.88 -2.59
N GLU A 37 -6.68 7.31 -3.12
CA GLU A 37 -5.70 6.41 -3.74
C GLU A 37 -5.00 5.57 -2.67
N LEU A 38 -4.60 6.20 -1.55
CA LEU A 38 -4.00 5.49 -0.41
C LEU A 38 -4.95 4.44 0.18
N PHE A 39 -6.22 4.81 0.37
CA PHE A 39 -7.23 3.90 0.90
C PHE A 39 -7.55 2.76 -0.09
N SER A 40 -7.65 3.07 -1.38
CA SER A 40 -7.87 2.06 -2.41
C SER A 40 -6.69 1.10 -2.51
N ALA A 41 -5.45 1.60 -2.47
CA ALA A 41 -4.24 0.79 -2.43
C ALA A 41 -4.24 -0.16 -1.22
N LEU A 42 -4.63 0.34 -0.05
CA LEU A 42 -4.75 -0.47 1.17
C LEU A 42 -5.76 -1.61 1.02
N ILE A 43 -6.96 -1.33 0.51
CA ILE A 43 -8.01 -2.35 0.31
C ILE A 43 -7.53 -3.40 -0.70
N VAL A 44 -6.95 -2.98 -1.81
CA VAL A 44 -6.49 -3.91 -2.85
C VAL A 44 -5.32 -4.75 -2.34
N ALA A 45 -4.41 -4.18 -1.54
CA ALA A 45 -3.34 -4.93 -0.88
C ALA A 45 -3.88 -5.96 0.13
N LEU A 46 -4.97 -5.64 0.84
CA LEU A 46 -5.64 -6.56 1.74
C LEU A 46 -6.26 -7.74 0.98
N ILE A 47 -6.98 -7.47 -0.12
CA ILE A 47 -7.54 -8.51 -0.99
C ILE A 47 -6.42 -9.41 -1.52
N THR A 48 -5.34 -8.81 -2.01
CA THR A 48 -4.15 -9.53 -2.51
C THR A 48 -3.59 -10.48 -1.45
N THR A 49 -3.48 -10.01 -0.20
CA THR A 49 -2.96 -10.80 0.91
C THR A 49 -3.88 -11.97 1.24
N ILE A 50 -5.20 -11.77 1.24
CA ILE A 50 -6.19 -12.83 1.49
C ILE A 50 -6.15 -13.90 0.41
N LEU A 51 -6.08 -13.50 -0.87
CA LEU A 51 -5.98 -14.44 -1.99
C LEU A 51 -4.71 -15.30 -1.95
N LYS A 52 -3.68 -14.80 -1.26
CA LYS A 52 -2.39 -15.49 -1.06
C LYS A 52 -2.45 -16.60 -0.01
N PHE A 53 -3.46 -16.58 0.87
CA PHE A 53 -3.70 -17.69 1.80
C PHE A 53 -4.28 -18.89 1.06
N GLY A 54 -3.42 -19.87 0.78
CA GLY A 54 -3.83 -21.10 0.09
C GLY A 54 -2.67 -21.93 -0.45
N ASP A 55 -1.52 -21.29 -0.70
CA ASP A 55 -0.31 -21.98 -1.17
C ASP A 55 0.60 -22.37 0.00
N SER A 56 0.83 -23.67 0.20
CA SER A 56 1.70 -24.21 1.26
C SER A 56 3.18 -24.33 0.85
N THR A 57 3.56 -23.84 -0.33
CA THR A 57 4.94 -23.90 -0.82
C THR A 57 5.84 -22.81 -0.21
N GLN A 58 7.16 -23.02 -0.22
CA GLN A 58 8.12 -22.00 0.25
C GLN A 58 8.05 -20.70 -0.57
N ILE A 59 7.81 -20.81 -1.88
CA ILE A 59 7.66 -19.63 -2.76
C ILE A 59 6.38 -18.87 -2.40
N GLY A 60 5.27 -19.58 -2.17
CA GLY A 60 4.02 -18.97 -1.69
C GLY A 60 4.18 -18.26 -0.35
N ALA A 61 4.95 -18.82 0.59
CA ALA A 61 5.23 -18.19 1.88
C ALA A 61 6.06 -16.88 1.75
N ILE A 62 7.04 -16.84 0.85
CA ILE A 62 7.84 -15.62 0.61
C ILE A 62 6.98 -14.53 -0.02
N GLN A 63 6.17 -14.88 -1.01
CA GLN A 63 5.27 -13.94 -1.65
C GLN A 63 4.19 -13.46 -0.66
N LEU A 64 3.69 -14.33 0.23
CA LEU A 64 2.81 -13.93 1.33
C LEU A 64 3.47 -12.87 2.22
N ALA A 65 4.73 -13.08 2.59
CA ALA A 65 5.47 -12.14 3.43
C ALA A 65 5.60 -10.75 2.77
N THR A 66 5.89 -10.68 1.47
CA THR A 66 5.99 -9.40 0.76
C THR A 66 4.66 -8.67 0.67
N SER A 67 3.55 -9.37 0.39
CA SER A 67 2.20 -8.77 0.42
C SER A 67 1.82 -8.29 1.83
N LEU A 68 2.19 -9.02 2.87
CA LEU A 68 1.92 -8.63 4.25
C LEU A 68 2.70 -7.38 4.65
N VAL A 69 3.97 -7.27 4.24
CA VAL A 69 4.79 -6.06 4.46
C VAL A 69 4.16 -4.86 3.74
N ALA A 70 3.75 -5.02 2.47
CA ALA A 70 3.07 -3.96 1.72
C ALA A 70 1.79 -3.50 2.42
N LEU A 71 0.95 -4.46 2.85
CA LEU A 71 -0.30 -4.20 3.57
C LEU A 71 -0.05 -3.43 4.88
N LEU A 72 0.94 -3.86 5.67
CA LEU A 72 1.24 -3.22 6.95
C LEU A 72 1.72 -1.78 6.75
N GLN A 73 2.60 -1.54 5.77
CA GLN A 73 3.07 -0.19 5.49
C GLN A 73 1.97 0.73 4.99
N LEU A 74 1.10 0.25 4.09
CA LEU A 74 -0.09 0.98 3.65
C LEU A 74 -1.05 1.27 4.81
N ALA A 75 -1.23 0.32 5.73
CA ALA A 75 -2.11 0.49 6.89
C ALA A 75 -1.56 1.55 7.86
N VAL A 76 -0.25 1.54 8.11
CA VAL A 76 0.39 2.57 8.95
C VAL A 76 0.36 3.93 8.25
N ALA A 77 0.60 3.99 6.94
CA ALA A 77 0.47 5.22 6.15
C ALA A 77 -0.94 5.82 6.25
N ALA A 78 -1.98 4.99 6.07
CA ALA A 78 -3.37 5.41 6.21
C ALA A 78 -3.70 5.86 7.65
N GLY A 79 -3.19 5.14 8.66
CA GLY A 79 -3.35 5.52 10.06
C GLY A 79 -2.71 6.88 10.38
N MET A 80 -1.50 7.13 9.88
CA MET A 80 -0.79 8.40 10.02
C MET A 80 -1.54 9.55 9.34
N TRP A 81 -2.12 9.32 8.15
CA TRP A 81 -2.98 10.30 7.47
C TRP A 81 -4.21 10.66 8.33
N VAL A 82 -4.92 9.66 8.85
CA VAL A 82 -6.09 9.88 9.71
C VAL A 82 -5.72 10.62 10.99
N TRP A 83 -4.59 10.25 11.61
CA TRP A 83 -4.10 10.94 12.80
C TRP A 83 -3.74 12.40 12.52
N ALA A 84 -3.04 12.67 11.41
CA ALA A 84 -2.68 14.03 11.00
C ALA A 84 -3.90 14.90 10.67
N THR A 85 -4.96 14.32 10.10
CA THR A 85 -6.16 15.09 9.69
C THR A 85 -7.20 15.26 10.81
N GLN A 86 -7.34 14.29 11.71
CA GLN A 86 -8.43 14.27 12.70
C GLN A 86 -7.97 14.57 14.14
N VAL A 87 -6.68 14.40 14.44
CA VAL A 87 -6.15 14.48 15.82
C VAL A 87 -5.11 15.59 15.98
N SER A 88 -4.26 15.81 14.98
CA SER A 88 -3.19 16.82 15.05
C SER A 88 -3.75 18.25 15.07
N ALA A 89 -3.26 19.07 16.02
CA ALA A 89 -3.58 20.49 16.10
C ALA A 89 -3.04 21.30 14.91
N ASN A 90 -1.99 20.79 14.24
CA ASN A 90 -1.34 21.45 13.10
C ASN A 90 -1.89 20.97 11.74
N GLY A 91 -2.80 19.98 11.73
CA GLY A 91 -3.32 19.37 10.51
C GLY A 91 -2.29 18.55 9.72
N LEU A 92 -2.53 18.44 8.40
CA LEU A 92 -1.65 17.79 7.43
C LEU A 92 -0.48 18.71 7.08
N ASP A 93 0.50 18.81 7.97
CA ASP A 93 1.75 19.52 7.73
C ASP A 93 2.70 18.69 6.84
N GLY A 94 3.62 19.35 6.13
CA GLY A 94 4.48 18.71 5.12
C GLY A 94 5.41 17.63 5.69
N HIS A 95 5.76 17.71 6.98
CA HIS A 95 6.51 16.65 7.66
C HIS A 95 5.67 15.38 7.89
N ALA A 96 4.39 15.55 8.25
CA ALA A 96 3.46 14.44 8.43
C ALA A 96 3.17 13.79 7.07
N MET A 97 2.95 14.59 6.02
CA MET A 97 2.78 14.08 4.66
C MET A 97 3.99 13.29 4.20
N ALA A 98 5.21 13.82 4.40
CA ALA A 98 6.42 13.13 4.01
C ALA A 98 6.60 11.76 4.70
N SER A 99 6.13 11.64 5.94
CA SER A 99 6.13 10.38 6.66
C SER A 99 5.14 9.38 6.05
N VAL A 100 3.94 9.82 5.67
CA VAL A 100 2.92 8.98 5.01
C VAL A 100 3.42 8.49 3.65
N VAL A 101 3.98 9.39 2.84
CA VAL A 101 4.49 9.08 1.49
C VAL A 101 5.73 8.18 1.57
N SER A 102 6.60 8.38 2.57
CA SER A 102 7.74 7.50 2.80
C SER A 102 7.32 6.06 3.14
N LEU A 103 6.26 5.89 3.95
CA LEU A 103 5.69 4.57 4.25
C LEU A 103 5.04 3.95 3.01
N SER A 104 4.36 4.76 2.19
CA SER A 104 3.85 4.32 0.89
C SER A 104 4.95 3.82 -0.05
N GLY A 105 6.12 4.48 -0.06
CA GLY A 105 7.25 4.09 -0.90
C GLY A 105 7.83 2.72 -0.54
N GLY A 106 7.87 2.35 0.74
CA GLY A 106 8.31 1.01 1.13
C GLY A 106 7.25 -0.06 0.81
N ALA A 107 5.96 0.29 0.83
CA ALA A 107 4.90 -0.60 0.34
C ALA A 107 5.04 -0.88 -1.16
N LEU A 108 5.49 0.12 -1.93
CA LEU A 108 5.71 -0.01 -3.36
C LEU A 108 6.82 -1.01 -3.68
N LEU A 109 7.93 -0.94 -2.95
CA LEU A 109 9.01 -1.90 -3.07
C LEU A 109 8.53 -3.32 -2.72
N ALA A 110 7.72 -3.46 -1.66
CA ALA A 110 7.17 -4.75 -1.28
C ALA A 110 6.19 -5.32 -2.34
N ASN A 111 5.39 -4.46 -2.99
CA ASN A 111 4.52 -4.86 -4.09
C ASN A 111 5.28 -5.32 -5.34
N LEU A 112 6.45 -4.74 -5.64
CA LEU A 112 7.30 -5.13 -6.77
C LEU A 112 7.94 -6.53 -6.61
N VAL A 113 8.15 -6.99 -5.37
CA VAL A 113 8.75 -8.29 -5.07
C VAL A 113 7.68 -9.42 -5.00
N SER A 114 6.39 -9.05 -4.96
CA SER A 114 5.26 -9.90 -4.55
C SER A 114 4.70 -10.87 -5.59
#